data_AF-A0A948AZ95-F1
#
_entry.id   AF-A0A948AZ95-F1
#
_cell.length_a   1.000
_cell.length_b   1.000
_cell.length_c   1.000
_cell.angle_alpha   90.00
_cell.angle_beta   90.00
_cell.angle_gamma   90.00
#
_symmetry.space_group_name_H-M   'P 1'
#
loop_
_entity.id
_entity.type
_entity.pdbx_description
1 polymer ?
#
loop_
_entity_poly.entity_id
_entity_poly.type
_entity_poly.pdbx_seq_one_letter_code
_entity_poly.pdbx_strand_id
1 'polypeptide(L)'
;MARVALKQLSLAQLQRELTRRQGALPRLQKKRKKLVAALQKVDNAIAALGGAAAPKKARVRRGRPLRKAKRAKNKQSLGEVLAKVLQGAKSMKIVDLTKAVKRRGYKSKAKNFRLIVNQALVKDKRFRSVRRGRYALSKAARAPVKRAAVKKARRKKVTAKKAPVASATG
;
A
#
# COMPACT_ATOMS: atom_id res chain seq x y z
N MET A 1 14.06 44.74 -3.99
CA MET A 1 13.43 45.38 -2.80
C MET A 1 13.74 44.52 -1.59
N ALA A 2 14.44 45.11 -0.61
CA ALA A 2 14.90 44.42 0.59
C ALA A 2 13.75 43.68 1.29
N ARG A 3 13.97 42.40 1.62
CA ARG A 3 13.04 41.62 2.45
C ARG A 3 13.25 42.04 3.89
N VAL A 4 12.58 43.10 4.33
CA VAL A 4 12.53 43.46 5.75
C VAL A 4 11.83 42.32 6.50
N ALA A 5 12.41 41.88 7.60
CA ALA A 5 11.82 40.82 8.43
C ALA A 5 10.50 41.32 9.02
N LEU A 6 9.39 40.64 8.71
CA LEU A 6 8.04 41.03 9.13
C LEU A 6 7.88 41.20 10.66
N LYS A 7 8.76 40.58 11.45
CA LYS A 7 8.77 40.67 12.92
C LYS A 7 9.17 42.05 13.45
N GLN A 8 9.81 42.89 12.64
CA GLN A 8 10.34 44.20 13.04
C GLN A 8 9.43 45.37 12.61
N LEU A 9 8.30 45.08 11.96
CA LEU A 9 7.39 46.11 11.43
C LEU A 9 6.30 46.44 12.45
N SER A 10 5.92 47.72 12.52
CA SER A 10 4.77 48.16 13.31
C SER A 10 3.46 47.63 12.71
N LEU A 11 2.37 47.63 13.50
CA LEU A 11 1.05 47.18 13.03
C LEU A 11 0.60 47.93 11.76
N ALA A 12 0.81 49.25 11.71
CA ALA A 12 0.49 50.06 10.54
C ALA A 12 1.32 49.68 9.31
N GLN A 13 2.60 49.34 9.50
CA GLN A 13 3.47 48.86 8.42
C GLN A 13 3.08 47.46 7.95
N LEU A 14 2.66 46.57 8.85
CA LEU A 14 2.13 45.24 8.51
C LEU A 14 0.85 45.33 7.71
N GLN A 15 -0.06 46.24 8.07
CA GLN A 15 -1.29 46.49 7.30
C GLN A 15 -0.99 47.00 5.89
N ARG A 16 -0.04 47.93 5.73
CA ARG A 16 0.41 48.41 4.40
C ARG A 16 1.05 47.31 3.56
N GLU A 17 1.82 46.42 4.18
CA GLU A 17 2.42 45.29 3.47
C GLU A 17 1.37 44.26 3.03
N LEU A 18 0.36 44.04 3.86
CA LEU A 18 -0.76 43.14 3.56
C LEU A 18 -1.59 43.68 2.40
N THR A 19 -1.94 44.96 2.39
CA THR A 19 -2.67 45.58 1.27
C THR A 19 -1.86 45.57 -0.02
N ARG A 20 -0.55 45.83 0.04
CA ARG A 20 0.35 45.71 -1.12
C ARG A 20 0.34 44.30 -1.71
N ARG A 21 0.45 43.26 -0.88
CA ARG A 21 0.41 41.85 -1.33
C ARG A 21 -0.93 41.47 -1.90
N GLN A 22 -2.02 41.91 -1.27
CA GLN A 22 -3.37 41.68 -1.77
C GLN A 22 -3.61 42.39 -3.12
N GLY A 23 -3.06 43.60 -3.32
CA GLY A 23 -3.13 44.32 -4.58
C GLY A 23 -2.43 43.63 -5.76
N ALA A 24 -1.39 42.81 -5.49
CA ALA A 24 -0.72 42.02 -6.52
C ALA A 24 -1.53 40.79 -6.99
N LEU A 25 -2.45 40.30 -6.15
CA LEU A 25 -3.26 39.11 -6.40
C LEU A 25 -4.09 39.17 -7.70
N PRO A 26 -4.88 40.23 -7.99
CA PRO A 26 -5.67 40.29 -9.23
C PRO A 26 -4.80 40.25 -10.48
N ARG A 27 -3.63 40.91 -10.47
CA ARG A 27 -2.68 40.86 -11.59
C ARG A 27 -2.15 39.44 -11.82
N LEU A 28 -1.79 38.73 -10.75
CA LEU A 28 -1.34 37.35 -10.83
C LEU A 28 -2.45 36.40 -11.30
N GLN A 29 -3.69 36.62 -10.86
CA GLN A 29 -4.84 35.85 -11.34
C GLN A 29 -5.09 36.06 -12.83
N LYS A 30 -5.00 37.30 -13.34
CA LYS A 30 -5.09 37.60 -14.78
C LYS A 30 -3.97 36.91 -15.57
N LYS A 31 -2.72 37.01 -15.09
CA LYS A 31 -1.57 36.31 -15.70
C LYS A 31 -1.78 34.80 -15.75
N ARG A 32 -2.25 34.20 -14.65
CA ARG A 32 -2.58 32.77 -14.58
C ARG A 32 -3.62 32.38 -15.62
N LYS A 33 -4.72 33.15 -15.75
CA LYS A 33 -5.76 32.87 -16.76
C LYS A 33 -5.20 32.90 -18.18
N LYS A 34 -4.37 33.90 -18.50
CA LYS A 34 -3.72 34.03 -19.83
C LYS A 34 -2.80 32.84 -20.13
N LEU A 35 -1.97 32.44 -19.17
CA LEU A 35 -1.06 31.30 -19.34
C LEU A 35 -1.80 29.97 -19.47
N VAL A 36 -2.89 29.76 -18.71
CA VAL A 36 -3.72 28.57 -18.84
C VAL A 36 -4.36 28.50 -20.24
N ALA A 37 -4.85 29.62 -20.77
CA ALA A 37 -5.40 29.66 -22.13
C ALA A 37 -4.32 29.38 -23.19
N ALA A 38 -3.10 29.89 -23.01
CA ALA A 38 -1.99 29.62 -23.91
C ALA A 38 -1.58 28.13 -23.89
N LEU A 39 -1.48 27.55 -22.69
CA LEU A 39 -1.21 26.10 -22.53
C LEU A 39 -2.27 25.25 -23.21
N GLN A 40 -3.55 25.61 -23.08
CA GLN A 40 -4.64 24.89 -23.76
C GLN A 40 -4.50 24.89 -25.28
N LYS A 41 -4.04 26.00 -25.88
CA LYS A 41 -3.79 26.05 -27.33
C LYS A 41 -2.68 25.08 -27.73
N VAL A 42 -1.59 25.04 -26.96
CA VAL A 42 -0.47 24.12 -27.19
C VAL A 42 -0.91 22.67 -27.00
N ASP A 43 -1.65 22.36 -25.93
CA ASP A 43 -2.19 21.03 -25.68
C ASP A 43 -3.10 20.55 -26.84
N ASN A 44 -3.91 21.44 -27.40
CA ASN A 44 -4.77 21.12 -28.55
C ASN A 44 -3.95 20.85 -29.81
N ALA A 45 -2.88 21.61 -30.06
CA ALA A 45 -1.98 21.36 -31.19
C ALA A 45 -1.24 20.01 -31.05
N ILE A 46 -0.77 19.68 -29.84
CA ILE A 46 -0.16 18.38 -29.54
C ILE A 46 -1.16 17.25 -29.80
N ALA A 47 -2.41 17.41 -29.36
CA ALA A 47 -3.45 16.41 -29.56
C ALA A 47 -3.81 16.23 -31.06
N ALA A 48 -3.86 17.32 -31.83
CA ALA A 48 -4.11 17.26 -33.27
C ALA A 48 -3.03 16.48 -34.02
N LEU A 49 -1.78 16.51 -33.53
CA LEU A 49 -0.65 15.75 -34.07
C LEU A 49 -0.55 14.32 -33.52
N GLY A 50 -1.59 13.82 -32.84
CA GLY A 50 -1.61 12.47 -32.26
C GLY A 50 -0.76 12.30 -30.99
N GLY A 51 -0.19 13.39 -30.48
CA GLY A 51 0.57 13.40 -29.23
C GLY A 51 -0.35 13.27 -28.02
N ALA A 52 0.12 12.56 -26.99
CA ALA A 52 -0.57 12.54 -25.71
C ALA A 52 -0.41 13.90 -25.00
N ALA A 53 -1.44 14.76 -25.10
CA ALA A 53 -1.51 15.96 -24.27
C ALA A 53 -1.46 15.58 -22.78
N ALA A 54 -0.82 16.41 -21.96
CA ALA A 54 -0.70 16.16 -20.53
C ALA A 54 -2.09 15.86 -19.93
N PRO A 55 -2.24 14.82 -19.09
CA PRO A 55 -3.55 14.45 -18.57
C PRO A 55 -4.14 15.66 -17.87
N LYS A 56 -5.25 16.20 -18.42
CA LYS A 56 -6.06 17.22 -17.75
C LYS A 56 -6.29 16.69 -16.34
N LYS A 57 -5.69 17.31 -15.32
CA LYS A 57 -5.96 16.96 -13.93
C LYS A 57 -7.47 17.09 -13.77
N ALA A 58 -8.17 15.95 -13.83
CA ALA A 58 -9.61 15.92 -13.74
C ALA A 58 -9.93 16.65 -12.45
N ARG A 59 -10.65 17.78 -12.56
CA ARG A 59 -11.18 18.46 -11.40
C ARG A 59 -11.97 17.39 -10.67
N VAL A 60 -11.46 16.94 -9.51
CA VAL A 60 -12.20 16.09 -8.60
C VAL A 60 -13.47 16.87 -8.30
N ARG A 61 -14.58 16.47 -8.93
CA ARG A 61 -15.91 17.00 -8.65
C ARG A 61 -16.17 16.73 -7.17
N ARG A 62 -15.87 17.72 -6.32
CA ARG A 62 -16.38 17.78 -4.94
C ARG A 62 -17.90 17.82 -5.09
N GLY A 63 -18.58 16.74 -4.72
CA GLY A 63 -20.05 16.77 -4.73
C GLY A 63 -20.78 15.47 -4.99
N ARG A 64 -20.11 14.35 -5.28
CA ARG A 64 -20.77 13.04 -5.15
C ARG A 64 -20.04 12.22 -4.10
N PRO A 65 -20.61 11.97 -2.91
CA PRO A 65 -20.07 10.93 -2.06
C PRO A 65 -20.10 9.65 -2.90
N LEU A 66 -18.92 9.13 -3.22
CA LEU A 66 -18.80 7.78 -3.76
C LEU A 66 -19.63 6.92 -2.82
N ARG A 67 -20.72 6.32 -3.31
CA ARG A 67 -21.49 5.34 -2.54
C ARG A 67 -20.46 4.39 -1.94
N LYS A 68 -20.26 4.47 -0.62
CA LYS A 68 -19.27 3.64 0.08
C LYS A 68 -19.65 2.22 -0.29
N ALA A 69 -18.83 1.57 -1.13
CA ALA A 69 -19.10 0.21 -1.55
C ALA A 69 -19.33 -0.60 -0.26
N LYS A 70 -20.50 -1.23 -0.14
CA LYS A 70 -20.86 -2.00 1.07
C LYS A 70 -19.69 -2.93 1.37
N ARG A 71 -19.04 -2.72 2.51
CA ARG A 71 -17.88 -3.51 2.93
C ARG A 71 -18.31 -4.97 2.97
N ALA A 72 -17.49 -5.87 2.43
CA ALA A 72 -17.73 -7.29 2.55
C ALA A 72 -17.77 -7.65 4.05
N LYS A 73 -18.90 -8.19 4.52
CA LYS A 73 -19.09 -8.66 5.90
C LYS A 73 -18.35 -10.00 6.06
N ASN A 74 -17.04 -9.93 6.30
CA ASN A 74 -16.23 -11.10 6.64
C ASN A 74 -16.17 -11.25 8.17
N LYS A 75 -16.19 -12.49 8.68
CA LYS A 75 -16.09 -12.81 10.11
C LYS A 75 -14.75 -12.40 10.73
N GLN A 76 -13.70 -12.28 9.92
CA GLN A 76 -12.33 -11.93 10.34
C GLN A 76 -11.76 -10.84 9.45
N SER A 77 -10.89 -10.00 10.01
CA SER A 77 -10.20 -8.97 9.25
C SER A 77 -9.23 -9.60 8.24
N LEU A 78 -8.94 -8.88 7.14
CA LEU A 78 -7.99 -9.38 6.13
C LEU A 78 -6.59 -9.59 6.75
N GLY A 79 -6.18 -8.73 7.68
CA GLY A 79 -4.91 -8.83 8.39
C GLY A 79 -4.81 -10.08 9.26
N GLU A 80 -5.87 -10.45 9.99
CA GLU A 80 -5.91 -11.68 10.79
C GLU A 80 -5.81 -12.94 9.92
N VAL A 81 -6.54 -12.98 8.80
CA VAL A 81 -6.50 -14.12 7.89
C VAL A 81 -5.11 -14.24 7.26
N LEU A 82 -4.50 -13.12 6.86
CA LEU A 82 -3.12 -13.09 6.35
C LEU A 82 -2.09 -13.54 7.40
N ALA A 83 -2.26 -13.13 8.66
CA ALA A 83 -1.41 -13.57 9.76
C ALA A 83 -1.48 -15.09 9.95
N LYS A 84 -2.69 -15.67 9.97
CA LYS A 84 -2.89 -17.13 10.07
C LYS A 84 -2.29 -17.90 8.88
N VAL A 85 -2.36 -17.34 7.67
CA VAL A 85 -1.74 -17.95 6.49
C VAL A 85 -0.22 -17.91 6.58
N LEU A 86 0.36 -16.82 7.08
CA LEU A 86 1.81 -16.65 7.18
C LEU A 86 2.44 -17.24 8.45
N GLN A 87 1.65 -17.60 9.47
CA GLN A 87 2.14 -18.13 10.76
C GLN A 87 2.98 -19.41 10.64
N GLY A 88 2.80 -20.19 9.56
CA GLY A 88 3.57 -21.41 9.27
C GLY A 88 4.64 -21.28 8.17
N ALA A 89 4.73 -20.14 7.47
CA ALA A 89 5.56 -19.99 6.28
C ALA A 89 6.69 -18.96 6.48
N LYS A 90 7.90 -19.26 5.96
CA LYS A 90 9.04 -18.33 6.02
C LYS A 90 8.82 -17.08 5.16
N SER A 91 8.20 -17.26 3.99
CA SER A 91 7.76 -16.17 3.09
C SER A 91 6.81 -16.73 2.03
N MET A 92 5.86 -15.94 1.54
CA MET A 92 4.96 -16.32 0.44
C MET A 92 4.83 -15.20 -0.60
N LYS A 93 4.59 -15.57 -1.87
CA LYS A 93 4.29 -14.62 -2.93
C LYS A 93 2.87 -14.07 -2.75
N ILE A 94 2.63 -12.82 -3.17
CA ILE A 94 1.29 -12.19 -3.12
C ILE A 94 0.22 -13.04 -3.83
N VAL A 95 0.59 -13.68 -4.94
CA VAL A 95 -0.32 -14.53 -5.73
C VAL A 95 -0.87 -15.68 -4.89
N ASP A 96 0.04 -16.36 -4.18
CA ASP A 96 -0.28 -17.52 -3.36
C ASP A 96 -1.04 -17.10 -2.10
N LEU A 97 -0.70 -15.95 -1.52
CA LEU A 97 -1.46 -15.35 -0.41
C LEU A 97 -2.90 -15.05 -0.81
N THR A 98 -3.11 -14.52 -2.01
CA THR A 98 -4.45 -14.23 -2.52
C THR A 98 -5.29 -15.50 -2.63
N LYS A 99 -4.69 -16.60 -3.12
CA LYS A 99 -5.34 -17.92 -3.20
C LYS A 99 -5.61 -18.50 -1.82
N ALA A 100 -4.63 -18.45 -0.91
CA ALA A 100 -4.75 -19.00 0.44
C ALA A 100 -5.81 -18.28 1.29
N VAL A 101 -5.92 -16.95 1.14
CA VAL A 101 -6.96 -16.14 1.80
C VAL A 101 -8.36 -16.50 1.29
N LYS A 102 -8.53 -16.69 -0.03
CA LYS A 102 -9.81 -17.16 -0.59
C LYS A 102 -10.14 -18.58 -0.12
N ARG A 103 -9.16 -19.50 -0.10
CA ARG A 103 -9.34 -20.87 0.38
C ARG A 103 -9.74 -20.94 1.85
N ARG A 104 -9.29 -19.98 2.67
CA ARG A 104 -9.72 -19.79 4.07
C ARG A 104 -11.13 -19.20 4.21
N GLY A 105 -11.85 -18.97 3.11
CA GLY A 105 -13.24 -18.50 3.12
C GLY A 105 -13.42 -16.98 3.12
N TYR A 106 -12.36 -16.20 2.87
CA TYR A 106 -12.48 -14.74 2.80
C TYR A 106 -13.22 -14.32 1.51
N LYS A 107 -14.38 -13.69 1.67
CA LYS A 107 -15.22 -13.26 0.55
C LYS A 107 -14.84 -11.84 0.12
N SER A 108 -14.52 -11.65 -1.14
CA SER A 108 -14.22 -10.33 -1.72
C SER A 108 -14.81 -10.21 -3.13
N LYS A 109 -15.52 -9.10 -3.39
CA LYS A 109 -16.08 -8.75 -4.71
C LYS A 109 -15.16 -7.82 -5.52
N ALA A 110 -13.97 -7.52 -5.00
CA ALA A 110 -13.08 -6.55 -5.64
C ALA A 110 -12.35 -7.15 -6.84
N LYS A 111 -12.44 -6.48 -8.00
CA LYS A 111 -11.70 -6.84 -9.24
C LYS A 111 -10.19 -6.88 -8.99
N ASN A 112 -9.67 -5.93 -8.22
CA ASN A 112 -8.24 -5.80 -7.89
C ASN A 112 -7.88 -6.36 -6.50
N PHE A 113 -8.41 -7.53 -6.13
CA PHE A 113 -8.19 -8.11 -4.80
C PHE A 113 -6.71 -8.32 -4.45
N ARG A 114 -5.86 -8.65 -5.43
CA ARG A 114 -4.40 -8.77 -5.26
C ARG A 114 -3.75 -7.48 -4.76
N LEU A 115 -4.20 -6.34 -5.30
CA LEU A 115 -3.73 -5.02 -4.87
C LEU A 115 -4.18 -4.71 -3.44
N ILE A 116 -5.42 -5.07 -3.07
CA ILE A 116 -5.94 -4.88 -1.71
C ILE A 116 -5.12 -5.70 -0.71
N VAL A 117 -4.79 -6.95 -1.05
CA VAL A 117 -3.90 -7.80 -0.22
C VAL A 117 -2.53 -7.16 -0.08
N ASN A 118 -1.93 -6.67 -1.17
CA ASN A 118 -0.64 -5.99 -1.13
C ASN A 118 -0.67 -4.73 -0.23
N GLN A 119 -1.70 -3.91 -0.38
CA GLN A 119 -1.90 -2.72 0.46
C GLN A 119 -2.06 -3.09 1.95
N ALA A 120 -2.78 -4.16 2.25
CA ALA A 120 -2.93 -4.63 3.63
C ALA A 120 -1.59 -5.09 4.22
N LEU A 121 -0.78 -5.83 3.44
CA LEU A 121 0.55 -6.29 3.85
C LEU A 121 1.55 -5.16 4.05
N VAL A 122 1.46 -4.09 3.26
CA VAL A 122 2.35 -2.92 3.38
C VAL A 122 1.95 -2.02 4.55
N LYS A 123 0.66 -1.88 4.84
CA LYS A 123 0.16 -1.00 5.91
C LYS A 123 0.31 -1.59 7.31
N ASP A 124 0.25 -2.90 7.44
CA ASP A 124 0.29 -3.58 8.75
C ASP A 124 1.75 -3.93 9.13
N LYS A 125 2.20 -3.37 10.26
CA LYS A 125 3.57 -3.55 10.82
C LYS A 125 3.89 -5.00 11.19
N ARG A 126 2.87 -5.86 11.31
CA ARG A 126 3.04 -7.30 11.58
C ARG A 126 3.71 -8.04 10.42
N PHE A 127 3.67 -7.49 9.21
CA PHE A 127 4.28 -8.10 8.03
C PHE A 127 5.52 -7.33 7.60
N ARG A 128 6.45 -8.06 6.98
CA ARG A 128 7.65 -7.47 6.37
C ARG A 128 7.83 -7.99 4.95
N SER A 129 8.32 -7.12 4.07
CA SER A 129 8.77 -7.51 2.74
C SER A 129 10.13 -8.18 2.85
N VAL A 130 10.26 -9.39 2.31
CA VAL A 130 11.54 -10.12 2.27
C VAL A 130 12.27 -9.86 0.94
N ARG A 131 11.50 -9.79 -0.15
CA ARG A 131 11.95 -9.49 -1.52
C ARG A 131 10.74 -8.94 -2.28
N ARG A 132 10.96 -8.32 -3.44
CA ARG A 132 9.89 -7.83 -4.33
C ARG A 132 8.78 -8.88 -4.47
N GLY A 133 7.59 -8.53 -3.99
CA GLY A 133 6.39 -9.37 -4.06
C GLY A 133 6.34 -10.59 -3.13
N ARG A 134 7.25 -10.71 -2.15
CA ARG A 134 7.25 -11.78 -1.14
C ARG A 134 7.19 -11.20 0.27
N TYR A 135 6.22 -11.65 1.04
CA TYR A 135 5.95 -11.16 2.39
C TYR A 135 6.09 -12.28 3.42
N ALA A 136 6.50 -11.89 4.62
CA ALA A 136 6.62 -12.76 5.78
C ALA A 136 6.08 -12.04 7.03
N LEU A 137 5.84 -12.78 8.10
CA LEU A 137 5.64 -12.16 9.41
C LEU A 137 6.94 -11.47 9.87
N SER A 138 6.78 -10.31 10.49
CA SER A 138 7.86 -9.59 11.15
C SER A 138 8.43 -10.44 12.29
N LYS A 139 9.71 -10.22 12.64
CA LYS A 139 10.40 -10.94 13.72
C LYS A 139 9.66 -10.79 15.06
N ALA A 140 8.98 -9.65 15.28
CA ALA A 140 8.17 -9.37 16.47
C ALA A 140 6.79 -10.07 16.47
N ALA A 141 6.20 -10.32 15.29
CA ALA A 141 4.90 -10.99 15.16
C ALA A 141 5.03 -12.51 14.98
N ARG A 142 6.25 -12.99 14.72
CA ARG A 142 6.59 -14.40 14.64
C ARG A 142 6.75 -14.93 16.06
N ALA A 143 5.63 -15.30 16.69
CA ALA A 143 5.69 -16.18 17.86
C ALA A 143 6.57 -17.40 17.53
N PRO A 144 7.42 -17.87 18.46
CA PRO A 144 8.24 -19.06 18.22
C PRO A 144 7.29 -20.23 18.01
N VAL A 145 7.03 -20.59 16.75
CA VAL A 145 6.39 -21.85 16.41
C VAL A 145 7.24 -22.91 17.10
N LYS A 146 6.70 -23.56 18.15
CA LYS A 146 7.36 -24.63 18.90
C LYS A 146 7.81 -25.70 17.90
N ARG A 147 9.03 -25.55 17.37
CA ARG A 147 9.69 -26.52 16.48
C ARG A 147 10.12 -27.80 17.22
N ALA A 148 9.74 -27.93 18.49
CA ALA A 148 10.08 -29.06 19.34
C ALA A 148 9.27 -30.33 19.03
N ALA A 149 8.06 -30.25 18.47
CA ALA A 149 7.19 -31.43 18.34
C ALA A 149 7.47 -32.30 17.09
N VAL A 150 7.94 -31.74 15.97
CA VAL A 150 8.08 -32.50 14.71
C VAL A 150 9.41 -33.26 14.61
N LYS A 151 10.45 -32.86 15.36
CA LYS A 151 11.73 -33.61 15.40
C LYS A 151 11.67 -34.87 16.28
N LYS A 152 10.79 -34.93 17.29
CA LYS A 152 10.65 -36.13 18.16
C LYS A 152 9.92 -37.30 17.47
N ALA A 153 8.99 -37.02 16.54
CA ALA A 153 8.29 -38.05 15.78
C ALA A 153 9.14 -38.72 14.67
N ARG A 154 10.09 -37.99 14.08
CA ARG A 154 11.00 -38.55 13.06
C ARG A 154 12.12 -39.42 13.65
N ARG A 155 12.55 -39.18 14.89
CA ARG A 155 13.58 -40.00 15.56
C ARG A 155 13.06 -41.37 16.00
N LYS A 156 11.80 -41.49 16.45
CA LYS A 156 11.22 -42.78 16.85
C LYS A 156 10.93 -43.73 15.67
N LYS A 157 10.72 -43.22 14.45
CA LYS A 157 10.41 -44.07 13.28
C LYS A 157 11.66 -44.65 12.59
N VAL A 158 12.85 -44.12 12.87
CA VAL A 158 14.12 -44.61 12.29
C VAL A 158 14.76 -45.68 13.16
N THR A 159 14.58 -45.64 14.49
CA THR A 159 15.13 -46.65 15.41
C THR A 159 14.32 -47.96 15.45
N ALA A 160 13.08 -47.98 14.96
CA ALA A 160 12.25 -49.19 14.90
C ALA A 160 12.43 -50.01 13.61
N LYS A 161 13.23 -49.53 12.64
CA LYS A 161 13.43 -50.21 11.35
C LYS A 161 14.85 -50.76 11.15
N LYS A 162 15.66 -50.81 12.22
CA LYS A 162 17.03 -51.33 12.19
C LYS A 162 17.31 -52.21 13.42
N ALA A 163 16.58 -53.31 13.54
CA ALA A 163 17.01 -54.48 14.28
C ALA A 163 17.22 -55.61 13.25
N PRO A 164 18.44 -56.18 13.14
CA PRO A 164 18.76 -57.17 12.12
C PRO A 164 18.22 -58.56 12.48
N VAL A 165 17.71 -59.25 11.46
CA VAL A 165 17.52 -60.70 11.43
C VAL A 165 18.90 -61.34 11.46
N ALA A 166 19.25 -62.02 12.55
CA ALA A 166 20.38 -62.95 12.57
C ALA A 166 19.80 -64.36 12.43
N SER A 167 20.00 -64.92 11.24
CA SER A 167 19.71 -66.29 10.85
C SER A 167 20.72 -67.25 11.47
N ALA A 168 20.21 -68.39 11.93
CA ALA A 168 20.96 -69.60 12.29
C ALA A 168 21.56 -70.28 11.05
N THR A 169 22.76 -70.88 11.20
CA THR A 169 23.22 -72.17 10.62
C THR A 169 24.69 -72.38 10.97
N GLY A 170 25.03 -73.56 11.51
CA GLY A 170 26.38 -74.00 11.86
C GLY A 170 26.34 -74.94 13.05
#